data_AF-A0A653DKE6-F1
#
_entry.id   AF-A0A653DKE6-F1
#
_cell.length_a   1.000
_cell.length_b   1.000
_cell.length_c   1.000
_cell.angle_alpha   90.00
_cell.angle_beta   90.00
_cell.angle_gamma   90.00
#
_symmetry.space_group_name_H-M   'P 1'
#
loop_
_entity.id
_entity.type
_entity.pdbx_description
1 polymer ?
#
loop_
_entity_poly.entity_id
_entity_poly.type
_entity_poly.pdbx_seq_one_letter_code
_entity_poly.pdbx_strand_id
1 'polypeptide(L)'
;MFTHLRYQSFPPDLFLEENLIFVMFNYRLGVFGFISTEDLVVPGNNGLKDQVLALKWVQKNIHYFGGNPEAVTVFGQSAGAASVSYHTQSPSSKASKTAFTIGKNLFLNTSTSQSLWKTL
;
A
#
# COMPACT_ATOMS: atom_id res chain seq x y z
N MET A 1 5.52 -27.20 9.35
CA MET A 1 5.29 -27.13 7.89
C MET A 1 4.37 -25.94 7.61
N PHE A 2 4.91 -24.73 7.39
CA PHE A 2 4.12 -23.48 7.22
C PHE A 2 4.83 -22.47 6.31
N THR A 3 5.26 -22.88 5.10
CA THR A 3 5.94 -21.96 4.16
C THR A 3 5.25 -21.78 2.82
N HIS A 4 4.04 -22.33 2.60
CA HIS A 4 3.40 -22.33 1.27
C HIS A 4 2.17 -21.41 1.13
N LEU A 5 1.67 -20.79 2.21
CA LEU A 5 0.41 -20.01 2.14
C LEU A 5 0.58 -18.52 1.79
N ARG A 6 1.80 -18.01 1.59
CA ARG A 6 2.01 -16.57 1.28
C ARG A 6 2.13 -16.23 -0.21
N TYR A 7 2.45 -17.20 -1.06
CA TYR A 7 2.62 -16.96 -2.50
C TYR A 7 1.28 -16.80 -3.23
N GLN A 8 0.21 -17.41 -2.71
CA GLN A 8 -1.03 -17.59 -3.46
C GLN A 8 -2.00 -16.40 -3.36
N SER A 9 -1.84 -15.51 -2.38
CA SER A 9 -2.81 -14.41 -2.16
C SER A 9 -2.54 -13.17 -3.02
N PHE A 10 -1.29 -12.93 -3.40
CA PHE A 10 -0.87 -11.81 -4.27
C PHE A 10 0.36 -12.25 -5.08
N PRO A 11 0.20 -13.12 -6.09
CA PRO A 11 1.32 -13.57 -6.90
C PRO A 11 1.92 -12.37 -7.66
N PRO A 12 3.21 -12.05 -7.47
CA PRO A 12 3.87 -10.97 -8.20
C PRO A 12 3.89 -11.24 -9.71
N ASP A 13 3.71 -12.51 -10.09
CA ASP A 13 3.61 -13.00 -11.47
C ASP A 13 2.58 -12.25 -12.31
N LEU A 14 1.51 -11.72 -11.70
CA LEU A 14 0.49 -10.90 -12.37
C LEU A 14 1.01 -9.55 -12.86
N PHE A 15 2.18 -9.11 -12.38
CA PHE A 15 2.77 -7.81 -12.71
C PHE A 15 4.15 -7.94 -13.37
N LEU A 16 4.63 -9.16 -13.64
CA LEU A 16 5.96 -9.37 -14.24
C LEU A 16 6.06 -8.86 -15.69
N GLU A 17 4.93 -8.81 -16.40
CA GLU A 17 4.87 -8.28 -17.77
C GLU A 17 4.74 -6.75 -17.81
N GLU A 18 4.43 -6.13 -16.67
CA GLU A 18 4.27 -4.69 -16.55
C GLU A 18 5.59 -4.04 -16.14
N ASN A 19 5.88 -2.87 -16.71
CA ASN A 19 7.08 -2.11 -16.36
C ASN A 19 6.88 -1.33 -15.05
N LEU A 20 6.76 -2.06 -13.94
CA LEU A 20 6.54 -1.50 -12.60
C LEU A 20 7.38 -2.21 -11.54
N ILE A 21 7.58 -1.55 -10.40
CA ILE A 21 8.18 -2.17 -9.22
C ILE A 21 7.09 -2.48 -8.21
N PHE A 22 6.94 -3.76 -7.90
CA PHE A 22 6.00 -4.23 -6.88
C PHE A 22 6.67 -4.29 -5.51
N VAL A 23 6.10 -3.58 -4.53
CA VAL A 23 6.58 -3.58 -3.14
C VAL A 23 5.48 -4.10 -2.22
N MET A 24 5.79 -5.15 -1.47
CA MET A 24 4.92 -5.70 -0.43
C MET A 24 5.65 -5.70 0.91
N PHE A 25 4.97 -5.31 1.97
CA PHE A 25 5.53 -5.24 3.32
C PHE A 25 4.51 -5.74 4.36
N ASN A 26 5.01 -6.16 5.52
CA ASN A 26 4.17 -6.58 6.64
C ASN A 26 4.08 -5.44 7.67
N TYR A 27 2.99 -5.41 8.43
CA TYR A 27 2.78 -4.51 9.56
C TYR A 27 2.17 -5.29 10.73
N ARG A 28 2.27 -4.76 11.96
CA ARG A 28 1.71 -5.44 13.14
C ARG A 28 0.18 -5.55 13.06
N LEU A 29 -0.35 -6.70 13.47
CA LEU A 29 -1.78 -7.03 13.46
C LEU A 29 -2.31 -7.27 14.88
N GLY A 30 -3.65 -7.29 15.03
CA GLY A 30 -4.33 -7.59 16.28
C GLY A 30 -3.91 -6.67 17.42
N VAL A 31 -3.82 -7.21 18.63
CA VAL A 31 -3.43 -6.45 19.83
C VAL A 31 -2.07 -5.77 19.66
N PHE A 32 -1.09 -6.42 19.01
CA PHE A 32 0.24 -5.85 18.82
C PHE A 32 0.26 -4.66 17.86
N GLY A 33 -0.69 -4.61 16.92
CA GLY A 33 -0.82 -3.50 15.97
C GLY A 33 -1.71 -2.38 16.46
N PHE A 34 -2.73 -2.67 17.27
CA PHE A 34 -3.84 -1.75 17.48
C PHE A 34 -4.25 -1.55 18.93
N ILE A 35 -3.54 -2.12 19.92
CA ILE A 35 -3.79 -1.81 21.32
C ILE A 35 -3.58 -0.32 21.62
N SER A 36 -4.49 0.26 22.39
CA SER A 36 -4.38 1.60 22.95
C SER A 36 -4.74 1.55 24.43
N THR A 37 -4.02 2.29 25.26
CA THR A 37 -4.39 2.52 26.68
C THR A 37 -5.09 3.86 26.88
N GLU A 38 -5.39 4.57 25.78
CA GLU A 38 -6.03 5.90 25.78
C GLU A 38 -5.22 6.99 26.53
N ASP A 39 -3.95 6.72 26.78
CA ASP A 39 -2.97 7.65 27.31
C ASP A 39 -1.86 7.95 26.27
N LEU A 40 -0.87 8.74 26.69
CA LEU A 40 0.25 9.11 25.83
C LEU A 40 1.35 8.05 25.73
N VAL A 41 1.34 7.04 26.60
CA VAL A 41 2.35 5.97 26.66
C VAL A 41 2.08 4.93 25.57
N VAL A 42 0.82 4.49 25.42
CA VAL A 42 0.40 3.58 24.33
C VAL A 42 -0.80 4.17 23.60
N PRO A 43 -0.59 5.18 22.73
CA PRO A 43 -1.67 5.86 22.01
C PRO A 43 -2.28 5.03 20.86
N GLY A 44 -1.79 3.80 20.65
CA GLY A 44 -2.26 2.88 19.62
C GLY A 44 -1.85 3.19 18.17
N ASN A 45 -2.56 2.53 17.24
CA ASN A 45 -2.35 2.58 15.79
C ASN A 45 -0.91 2.22 15.35
N ASN A 46 -0.25 1.35 16.10
CA ASN A 46 1.10 0.89 15.83
C ASN A 46 1.23 0.20 14.45
N GLY A 47 0.22 -0.54 14.01
CA GLY A 47 0.16 -1.13 12.67
C GLY A 47 0.12 -0.07 11.56
N LEU A 48 -0.64 1.02 11.74
CA LEU A 48 -0.64 2.13 10.78
C LEU A 48 0.70 2.89 10.81
N LYS A 49 1.34 3.02 11.98
CA LYS A 49 2.68 3.63 12.09
C LYS A 49 3.74 2.80 11.37
N ASP A 50 3.66 1.47 11.43
CA ASP A 50 4.54 0.58 10.65
C ASP A 50 4.36 0.82 9.15
N GLN A 51 3.11 0.95 8.69
CA GLN A 51 2.80 1.26 7.29
C GLN A 51 3.40 2.62 6.88
N VAL A 52 3.31 3.65 7.73
CA VAL A 52 3.97 4.95 7.47
C VAL A 52 5.48 4.81 7.35
N LEU A 53 6.11 4.01 8.22
CA LEU A 53 7.56 3.76 8.14
C LEU A 53 7.94 3.04 6.86
N ALA A 54 7.14 2.07 6.42
CA ALA A 54 7.33 1.38 5.14
C ALA A 54 7.22 2.35 3.96
N LEU A 55 6.20 3.21 3.93
CA LEU A 55 6.05 4.22 2.86
C LEU A 55 7.23 5.21 2.82
N LYS A 56 7.72 5.65 3.97
CA LYS A 56 8.94 6.48 4.06
C LYS A 56 10.17 5.74 3.57
N TRP A 57 10.29 4.44 3.86
CA TRP A 57 11.37 3.62 3.36
C TRP A 57 11.30 3.50 1.83
N VAL A 58 10.12 3.26 1.26
CA VAL A 58 9.93 3.19 -0.20
C VAL A 58 10.34 4.53 -0.83
N GLN A 59 9.80 5.64 -0.32
CA GLN A 59 10.16 6.98 -0.80
C GLN A 59 11.68 7.22 -0.80
N LYS A 60 12.37 6.84 0.28
CA LYS A 60 13.80 7.05 0.40
C LYS A 60 14.63 6.10 -0.47
N ASN A 61 14.18 4.88 -0.75
CA ASN A 61 15.05 3.82 -1.27
C ASN A 61 14.64 3.25 -2.63
N ILE A 62 13.41 3.49 -3.12
CA ILE A 62 12.91 2.81 -4.33
C ILE A 62 13.73 3.11 -5.59
N HIS A 63 14.42 4.26 -5.61
CA HIS A 63 15.33 4.63 -6.70
C HIS A 63 16.53 3.68 -6.86
N TYR A 64 17.00 3.05 -5.78
CA TYR A 64 18.06 2.02 -5.85
C TYR A 64 17.61 0.75 -6.58
N PHE A 65 16.29 0.53 -6.69
CA PHE A 65 15.70 -0.59 -7.39
C PHE A 65 15.24 -0.20 -8.81
N GLY A 66 15.52 1.03 -9.26
CA GLY A 66 15.10 1.55 -10.56
C GLY A 66 13.71 2.21 -10.56
N GLY A 67 13.09 2.41 -9.39
CA GLY A 67 11.76 3.00 -9.28
C GLY A 67 11.79 4.52 -9.16
N ASN A 68 10.70 5.16 -9.53
CA ASN A 68 10.55 6.59 -9.36
C ASN A 68 9.86 6.91 -8.02
N PRO A 69 10.54 7.54 -7.04
CA PRO A 69 9.94 7.91 -5.77
C PRO A 69 8.77 8.90 -5.92
N GLU A 70 8.73 9.71 -6.98
CA GLU A 70 7.62 10.65 -7.23
C GLU A 70 6.40 9.97 -7.87
N ALA A 71 6.51 8.70 -8.28
CA ALA A 71 5.46 7.94 -8.94
C ALA A 71 5.15 6.64 -8.18
N VAL A 72 4.86 6.77 -6.88
CA VAL A 72 4.46 5.63 -6.03
C VAL A 72 2.94 5.60 -5.88
N THR A 73 2.35 4.42 -6.06
CA THR A 73 0.92 4.16 -5.85
C THR A 73 0.72 3.15 -4.72
N VAL A 74 -0.06 3.52 -3.69
CA VAL A 74 -0.48 2.57 -2.64
C VAL A 74 -1.85 2.02 -3.00
N PHE A 75 -1.95 0.69 -2.96
CA PHE A 75 -3.21 -0.04 -3.10
C PHE A 75 -3.35 -1.04 -1.95
N GLY A 76 -4.58 -1.45 -1.67
CA GLY A 76 -4.87 -2.46 -0.66
C GLY A 76 -6.29 -2.99 -0.79
N GLN A 77 -6.52 -4.19 -0.27
CA GLN A 77 -7.83 -4.85 -0.27
C GLN A 77 -8.33 -5.03 1.19
N SER A 78 -9.64 -4.94 1.41
CA SER A 78 -10.26 -5.09 2.74
C SER A 78 -9.64 -4.15 3.80
N ALA A 79 -9.08 -4.67 4.89
CA ALA A 79 -8.35 -3.87 5.89
C ALA A 79 -7.18 -3.06 5.29
N GLY A 80 -6.56 -3.55 4.20
CA GLY A 80 -5.57 -2.79 3.42
C GLY A 80 -6.19 -1.60 2.69
N ALA A 81 -7.40 -1.73 2.15
CA ALA A 81 -8.12 -0.61 1.53
C ALA A 81 -8.49 0.45 2.57
N ALA A 82 -8.92 0.02 3.77
CA ALA A 82 -9.14 0.93 4.89
C ALA A 82 -7.84 1.63 5.31
N SER A 83 -6.72 0.91 5.35
CA SER A 83 -5.39 1.49 5.62
C SER A 83 -5.01 2.57 4.60
N VAL A 84 -5.25 2.32 3.30
CA VAL A 84 -5.09 3.32 2.24
C VAL A 84 -5.93 4.57 2.53
N SER A 85 -7.21 4.40 2.91
CA SER A 85 -8.09 5.52 3.30
C SER A 85 -7.62 6.27 4.54
N TYR A 86 -6.99 5.60 5.51
CA TYR A 86 -6.40 6.28 6.66
C TYR A 86 -5.17 7.10 6.26
N HIS A 87 -4.37 6.60 5.33
CA HIS A 87 -3.18 7.30 4.84
C HIS A 87 -3.49 8.50 3.95
N THR A 88 -4.59 8.50 3.19
CA THR A 88 -5.01 9.71 2.44
C THR A 88 -5.40 10.86 3.37
N GLN A 89 -6.00 10.55 4.51
CA GLN A 89 -6.45 11.53 5.49
C GLN A 89 -5.34 11.97 6.44
N SER A 90 -4.39 11.08 6.75
CA SER A 90 -3.32 11.35 7.72
C SER A 90 -2.26 12.32 7.19
N PRO A 91 -1.98 13.44 7.90
CA PRO A 91 -0.88 14.35 7.56
C PRO A 91 0.48 13.65 7.53
N SER A 92 0.68 12.65 8.38
CA SER A 92 1.95 11.91 8.49
C SER A 92 2.30 11.09 7.26
N SER A 93 1.30 10.79 6.41
CA SER A 93 1.44 10.04 5.16
C SER A 93 1.54 10.95 3.93
N LYS A 94 1.05 12.20 4.00
CA LYS A 94 1.14 13.19 2.91
C LYS A 94 2.58 13.57 2.55
N ALA A 95 3.51 13.49 3.50
CA ALA A 95 4.94 13.72 3.26
C ALA A 95 5.53 12.77 2.20
N SER A 96 4.86 11.65 1.93
CA SER A 96 5.33 10.60 1.02
C SER A 96 4.87 10.77 -0.43
N LYS A 97 4.27 11.92 -0.83
CA LYS A 97 3.83 12.23 -2.22
C LYS A 97 3.24 11.04 -3.01
N THR A 98 2.48 10.19 -2.33
CA THR A 98 2.02 8.92 -2.89
C THR A 98 0.61 9.06 -3.43
N ALA A 99 0.35 8.51 -4.61
CA ALA A 99 -1.01 8.32 -5.09
C ALA A 99 -1.66 7.17 -4.30
N PHE A 100 -2.86 7.38 -3.79
CA PHE A 100 -3.59 6.38 -3.00
C PHE A 100 -4.85 5.98 -3.77
N THR A 101 -5.01 4.69 -4.05
CA THR A 101 -6.20 4.18 -4.73
C THR A 101 -6.92 3.17 -3.84
N ILE A 102 -8.17 3.50 -3.49
CA ILE A 102 -9.06 2.59 -2.76
C ILE A 102 -9.70 1.66 -3.79
N GLY A 103 -9.30 0.38 -3.84
CA GLY A 103 -9.82 -0.57 -4.82
C GLY A 103 -10.32 -1.88 -4.18
N LYS A 104 -11.57 -2.25 -4.45
CA LYS A 104 -11.89 -3.66 -4.71
C LYS A 104 -11.55 -3.90 -6.17
N ASN A 105 -10.65 -4.85 -6.44
CA ASN A 105 -10.32 -5.42 -7.75
C ASN A 105 -10.71 -4.58 -8.98
N LEU A 106 -9.85 -3.66 -9.44
CA LEU A 106 -9.55 -3.45 -10.87
C LEU A 106 -8.43 -2.40 -10.98
N PHE A 107 -7.27 -2.80 -11.48
CA PHE A 107 -6.32 -1.84 -12.04
C PHE A 107 -6.93 -1.34 -13.34
N LEU A 108 -7.50 -0.15 -13.33
CA LEU A 108 -7.73 0.60 -14.56
C LEU A 108 -6.60 1.61 -14.67
N ASN A 109 -5.67 1.32 -15.57
CA ASN A 109 -4.74 2.31 -16.08
C ASN A 109 -5.54 3.53 -16.57
N THR A 110 -5.27 4.71 -16.01
CA THR A 110 -5.95 5.96 -16.32
C THR A 110 -5.67 6.46 -17.74
N SER A 111 -4.68 5.91 -18.47
CA SER A 111 -4.47 6.20 -19.88
C SER A 111 -5.19 5.24 -20.84
N THR A 112 -5.46 4.01 -20.40
CA THR A 112 -6.15 2.98 -21.22
C THR A 112 -7.66 2.98 -21.02
N SER A 113 -8.16 3.56 -19.93
CA SER A 113 -9.60 3.68 -19.66
C SER A 113 -10.36 4.56 -20.66
N GLN A 114 -9.73 5.47 -21.40
CA GLN A 114 -10.46 6.40 -22.30
C GLN A 114 -10.92 5.76 -23.61
N SER A 115 -10.33 4.62 -24.04
CA SER A 115 -10.68 3.98 -25.31
C SER A 115 -11.95 3.11 -25.23
N LEU A 116 -12.29 2.61 -24.03
CA LEU A 116 -13.40 1.67 -23.85
C LEU A 116 -14.78 2.34 -23.73
N TRP A 117 -14.87 3.66 -23.54
CA TRP A 117 -16.13 4.41 -23.45
C TRP A 117 -16.58 5.04 -24.78
N LYS A 118 -15.94 4.72 -25.90
CA LYS A 118 -16.32 5.21 -27.25
C LYS A 118 -17.01 4.16 -28.12
N THR A 119 -17.34 3.01 -27.54
CA THR A 119 -17.99 1.88 -28.26
C THR A 119 -19.22 1.33 -27.54
N LEU A 120 -19.82 2.15 -26.67
CA LEU A 120 -21.21 2.10 -26.20
C LEU A 120 -21.75 3.53 -26.20
#